data_AF-A0A7V4QTI7-F1
#
_entry.id   AF-A0A7V4QTI7-F1
#
_cell.length_a   1.000
_cell.length_b   1.000
_cell.length_c   1.000
_cell.angle_alpha   90.00
_cell.angle_beta   90.00
_cell.angle_gamma   90.00
#
_symmetry.space_group_name_H-M   'P 1'
#
loop_
_entity.id
_entity.type
_entity.pdbx_description
1 polymer ?
#
loop_
_entity_poly.entity_id
_entity_poly.type
_entity_poly.pdbx_seq_one_letter_code
_entity_poly.pdbx_strand_id
1 'polypeptide(L)'
;MEKRRCLTLMPRSRRGALDLTDLAIGIVVLGITVSIGATILTNVRDTNTQNSAAYNLSNQAASGIAEYGNWFKILVIVGVASVVLSLIFLAFGRSGRVGETY
;
A
#
# COMPACT_ATOMS: atom_id res chain seq x y z
N MET A 1 -12.79 -49.18 -26.51
CA MET A 1 -13.68 -48.17 -27.12
C MET A 1 -13.68 -46.95 -26.24
N GLU A 2 -12.86 -46.00 -26.64
CA GLU A 2 -12.48 -44.78 -25.96
C GLU A 2 -13.37 -43.65 -26.49
N LYS A 3 -14.31 -43.17 -25.67
CA LYS A 3 -15.22 -42.10 -26.10
C LYS A 3 -15.45 -41.09 -24.98
N ARG A 4 -14.50 -40.15 -24.90
CA ARG A 4 -14.74 -38.70 -24.85
C ARG A 4 -16.05 -38.30 -24.16
N ARG A 5 -16.03 -38.05 -22.85
CA ARG A 5 -17.00 -37.14 -22.23
C ARG A 5 -16.34 -36.33 -21.12
N CYS A 6 -16.55 -35.03 -21.21
CA CYS A 6 -16.39 -34.04 -20.15
C CYS A 6 -14.98 -33.43 -19.93
N LEU A 7 -14.34 -33.00 -21.04
CA LEU A 7 -13.89 -31.61 -21.15
C LEU A 7 -15.10 -30.70 -20.79
N THR A 8 -15.08 -29.69 -19.93
CA THR A 8 -14.04 -28.70 -19.68
C THR A 8 -14.36 -28.10 -18.30
N LEU A 9 -13.59 -28.43 -17.28
CA LEU A 9 -13.64 -27.70 -16.00
C LEU A 9 -13.22 -26.26 -16.29
N MET A 10 -14.14 -25.31 -16.12
CA MET A 10 -13.83 -23.89 -16.15
C MET A 10 -12.63 -23.62 -15.23
N PRO A 11 -11.56 -22.96 -15.71
CA PRO A 11 -10.56 -22.42 -14.80
C PRO A 11 -11.27 -21.36 -13.96
N ARG A 12 -11.66 -21.71 -12.73
CA ARG A 12 -12.18 -20.76 -11.75
C ARG A 12 -11.02 -19.84 -11.43
N SER A 13 -10.98 -18.72 -12.14
CA SER A 13 -10.00 -17.67 -11.95
C SER A 13 -10.14 -17.17 -10.51
N ARG A 14 -9.28 -17.65 -9.60
CA ARG A 14 -9.01 -16.97 -8.32
C ARG A 14 -8.22 -15.70 -8.67
N ARG A 15 -8.89 -14.74 -9.29
CA ARG A 15 -8.39 -13.38 -9.39
C ARG A 15 -8.75 -12.66 -8.11
N GLY A 16 -7.74 -12.12 -7.45
CA GLY A 16 -7.91 -10.95 -6.60
C GLY A 16 -7.93 -11.18 -5.09
N ALA A 17 -7.34 -12.26 -4.56
CA ALA A 17 -6.81 -12.17 -3.21
C ALA A 17 -5.46 -11.45 -3.35
N LEU A 18 -5.45 -10.13 -3.23
CA LEU A 18 -4.22 -9.41 -2.92
C LEU A 18 -3.73 -9.98 -1.59
N ASP A 19 -2.61 -10.71 -1.61
CA ASP A 19 -2.03 -11.25 -0.39
C ASP A 19 -1.72 -10.08 0.55
N LEU A 20 -2.31 -10.10 1.75
CA LEU A 20 -2.12 -9.03 2.74
C LEU A 20 -0.64 -8.81 3.07
N THR A 21 0.19 -9.85 2.92
CA THR A 21 1.65 -9.78 3.07
C THR A 21 2.29 -8.89 2.01
N ASP A 22 1.85 -8.97 0.75
CA ASP A 22 2.37 -8.16 -0.35
C ASP A 22 1.91 -6.70 -0.20
N LEU A 23 0.67 -6.49 0.27
CA LEU A 23 0.17 -5.17 0.65
C LEU A 23 0.98 -4.55 1.82
N ALA A 24 1.27 -5.35 2.86
CA ALA A 24 2.03 -4.90 4.03
C ALA A 24 3.49 -4.58 3.67
N ILE A 25 4.12 -5.37 2.80
CA ILE A 25 5.46 -5.06 2.27
C ILE A 25 5.40 -3.79 1.42
N GLY A 26 4.39 -3.65 0.55
CA GLY A 26 4.22 -2.49 -0.31
C GLY A 26 4.15 -1.17 0.48
N ILE A 27 3.38 -1.12 1.56
CA ILE A 27 3.27 0.11 2.37
C ILE A 27 4.55 0.44 3.14
N VAL A 28 5.30 -0.57 3.60
CA VAL A 28 6.59 -0.38 4.28
C VAL A 28 7.64 0.18 3.32
N VAL A 29 7.77 -0.42 2.14
CA VAL A 29 8.73 0.01 1.11
C VAL A 29 8.43 1.43 0.64
N LEU A 30 7.16 1.76 0.47
CA LEU A 30 6.73 3.11 0.09
C LEU A 30 7.09 4.14 1.17
N GLY A 31 6.89 3.82 2.46
CA GLY A 31 7.30 4.68 3.58
C GLY A 31 8.81 4.93 3.63
N ILE A 32 9.63 3.90 3.39
CA ILE A 32 11.10 4.04 3.32
C ILE A 32 11.51 4.93 2.15
N THR A 33 10.91 4.72 0.98
CA THR A 33 11.25 5.46 -0.25
C THR A 33 11.01 6.97 -0.07
N VAL A 34 9.88 7.35 0.52
CA VAL A 34 9.55 8.76 0.81
C VAL A 34 10.51 9.36 1.84
N SER A 35 10.88 8.60 2.86
CA SER A 35 11.81 9.07 3.91
C SER A 35 13.19 9.37 3.35
N ILE A 36 13.71 8.52 2.47
CA ILE A 36 15.00 8.73 1.80
C ILE A 36 14.92 9.93 0.84
N GLY A 37 13.85 10.04 0.05
CA GLY A 37 13.66 11.15 -0.89
C GLY A 37 13.63 12.53 -0.20
N ALA A 38 12.93 12.65 0.93
CA ALA A 38 12.89 13.88 1.72
C ALA A 38 14.27 14.23 2.33
N THR A 39 15.01 13.21 2.77
CA THR A 39 16.36 13.39 3.33
C THR A 39 17.31 13.94 2.28
N ILE A 40 17.35 13.36 1.09
CA ILE A 40 18.22 13.83 0.00
C ILE A 40 17.86 15.27 -0.39
N LEU A 41 16.58 15.58 -0.51
CA LEU A 41 16.14 16.93 -0.89
C LEU A 41 16.53 17.99 0.14
N THR A 42 16.43 17.65 1.43
CA THR A 42 16.84 18.55 2.52
C THR A 42 18.35 18.80 2.50
N ASN A 43 19.15 17.74 2.28
CA ASN A 43 20.61 17.87 2.16
C ASN A 43 21.03 18.74 0.97
N VAL A 44 20.33 18.64 -0.18
CA VAL A 44 20.60 19.50 -1.35
C VAL A 44 20.26 20.96 -1.04
N ARG A 45 19.18 21.24 -0.33
CA ARG A 45 18.85 22.61 0.10
C ARG A 45 19.95 23.18 1.00
N ASP A 46 20.39 22.42 1.99
CA ASP A 46 21.29 22.91 3.04
C ASP A 46 22.76 23.03 2.57
N THR A 47 23.14 22.37 1.47
CA THR A 47 24.46 22.51 0.82
C THR A 47 24.55 23.62 -0.23
N ASN A 48 23.42 24.20 -0.64
CA ASN A 48 23.41 25.28 -1.63
C ASN A 48 23.32 26.66 -0.96
N THR A 49 24.04 27.65 -1.51
CA THR A 49 23.91 29.04 -1.08
C THR A 49 22.48 29.53 -1.27
N GLN A 50 21.97 30.28 -0.29
CA GLN A 50 20.65 30.90 -0.38
C GLN A 50 20.54 31.66 -1.70
N ASN A 51 19.41 31.50 -2.39
CA ASN A 51 19.09 32.10 -3.71
C ASN A 51 19.76 31.48 -4.96
N SER A 52 20.54 30.40 -4.84
CA SER A 52 20.96 29.61 -6.02
C SER A 52 19.76 28.90 -6.68
N ALA A 53 19.81 28.62 -7.98
CA ALA A 53 18.73 27.93 -8.69
C ALA A 53 18.40 26.57 -8.06
N ALA A 54 19.43 25.85 -7.58
CA ALA A 54 19.28 24.59 -6.87
C ALA A 54 18.62 24.76 -5.47
N TYR A 55 18.89 25.87 -4.79
CA TYR A 55 18.23 26.21 -3.52
C TYR A 55 16.75 26.49 -3.73
N ASN A 56 16.40 27.30 -4.74
CA ASN A 56 15.00 27.63 -5.05
C ASN A 56 14.21 26.40 -5.50
N LEU A 57 14.79 25.54 -6.34
CA LEU A 57 14.16 24.28 -6.74
C LEU A 57 13.96 23.34 -5.54
N SER A 58 14.97 23.21 -4.69
CA SER A 58 14.88 22.36 -3.49
C SER A 58 13.90 22.91 -2.47
N ASN A 59 13.79 24.23 -2.34
CA ASN A 59 12.84 24.89 -1.46
C ASN A 59 11.38 24.72 -1.95
N GLN A 60 11.13 24.86 -3.25
CA GLN A 60 9.82 24.58 -3.84
C GLN A 60 9.44 23.10 -3.69
N ALA A 61 10.40 22.20 -3.93
CA ALA A 61 10.17 20.78 -3.74
C ALA A 61 9.98 20.42 -2.26
N ALA A 62 10.67 21.08 -1.32
CA ALA A 62 10.47 20.88 0.12
C ALA A 62 9.08 21.37 0.58
N SER A 63 8.61 22.50 0.06
CA SER A 63 7.23 22.96 0.25
C SER A 63 6.23 21.94 -0.31
N GLY A 64 6.50 21.40 -1.49
CA GLY A 64 5.71 20.32 -2.08
C GLY A 64 5.70 19.09 -1.19
N ILE A 65 6.84 18.61 -0.71
CA ILE A 65 6.92 17.46 0.21
C ILE A 65 6.16 17.71 1.51
N ALA A 66 6.10 18.94 2.03
CA ALA A 66 5.31 19.25 3.21
C ALA A 66 3.80 19.06 2.98
N GLU A 67 3.28 19.55 1.84
CA GLU A 67 1.88 19.34 1.45
C GLU A 67 1.60 17.87 1.08
N TYR A 68 2.46 17.25 0.26
CA TYR A 68 2.37 15.83 -0.08
C TYR A 68 2.51 14.95 1.17
N GLY A 69 3.27 15.36 2.17
CA GLY A 69 3.40 14.67 3.44
C GLY A 69 2.08 14.57 4.19
N ASN A 70 1.23 15.59 4.08
CA ASN A 70 -0.12 15.56 4.66
C ASN A 70 -1.04 14.59 3.90
N TRP A 71 -1.02 14.62 2.57
CA TRP A 71 -1.77 13.66 1.73
C TRP A 71 -1.29 12.22 1.92
N PHE A 72 0.02 12.03 2.03
CA PHE A 72 0.64 10.73 2.29
C PHE A 72 0.23 10.18 3.65
N LYS A 73 0.20 11.03 4.69
CA LYS A 73 -0.29 10.66 6.02
C LYS A 73 -1.75 10.19 5.97
N ILE A 74 -2.61 10.83 5.17
CA ILE A 74 -4.00 10.40 4.98
C ILE A 74 -4.04 9.01 4.34
N LEU A 75 -3.27 8.76 3.27
CA LEU A 75 -3.22 7.45 2.62
C LEU A 75 -2.72 6.33 3.56
N VAL A 76 -1.70 6.61 4.38
CA VAL A 76 -1.18 5.64 5.37
C VAL A 76 -2.24 5.33 6.44
N ILE A 77 -2.93 6.34 6.97
CA ILE A 77 -3.98 6.15 7.97
C ILE A 77 -5.13 5.31 7.40
N VAL A 78 -5.61 5.62 6.20
CA VAL A 78 -6.68 4.88 5.54
C VAL A 78 -6.24 3.44 5.23
N GLY A 79 -5.00 3.24 4.78
CA GLY A 79 -4.41 1.93 4.53
C GLY A 79 -4.39 1.06 5.79
N VAL A 80 -3.82 1.55 6.90
CA VAL A 80 -3.78 0.82 8.17
C VAL A 80 -5.18 0.54 8.71
N ALA A 81 -6.09 1.52 8.66
CA ALA A 81 -7.48 1.32 9.10
C ALA A 81 -8.19 0.20 8.31
N SER A 82 -7.98 0.14 6.99
CA SER A 82 -8.57 -0.91 6.15
C SER A 82 -8.06 -2.32 6.51
N VAL A 83 -6.78 -2.44 6.88
CA VAL A 83 -6.18 -3.72 7.31
C VAL A 83 -6.75 -4.16 8.65
N VAL A 84 -6.86 -3.24 9.62
CA VAL A 84 -7.44 -3.54 10.94
C VAL A 84 -8.90 -3.98 10.81
N LEU A 85 -9.70 -3.28 10.00
CA LEU A 85 -11.09 -3.67 9.75
C LEU A 85 -11.20 -5.05 9.08
N SER A 86 -10.34 -5.34 8.10
CA SER A 86 -10.27 -6.66 7.45
C SER A 86 -9.96 -7.78 8.45
N LEU A 87 -9.03 -7.55 9.38
CA LEU A 87 -8.69 -8.49 10.43
C LEU A 87 -9.85 -8.72 11.41
N ILE A 88 -10.57 -7.66 11.80
CA ILE A 88 -11.74 -7.76 12.68
C ILE A 88 -12.85 -8.58 12.02
N PHE A 89 -13.18 -8.31 10.75
CA PHE A 89 -14.20 -9.07 10.03
C PHE A 89 -13.82 -10.53 9.81
N LEU A 90 -12.53 -10.84 9.63
CA LEU A 90 -12.05 -12.22 9.52
C LEU A 90 -12.07 -12.95 10.88
N ALA A 91 -11.67 -12.26 11.95
CA ALA A 91 -11.60 -12.81 13.30
C ALA A 91 -12.99 -13.08 13.89
N PHE A 92 -13.94 -12.15 13.71
CA PHE A 92 -15.29 -12.28 14.25
C PHE A 92 -16.31 -12.87 13.25
N GLY A 93 -16.06 -12.81 11.95
CA GLY A 93 -16.92 -13.40 10.92
C GLY A 93 -16.82 -14.93 10.79
N ARG A 94 -15.80 -15.56 11.41
CA ARG A 94 -15.67 -17.03 11.46
C ARG A 94 -16.54 -17.71 12.52
N SER A 95 -17.15 -16.96 13.43
CA SER A 95 -18.01 -17.51 14.50
C SER A 95 -19.40 -17.94 14.02
N GLY A 96 -19.69 -17.86 12.71
CA GLY A 96 -20.97 -18.24 12.10
C GLY A 96 -21.02 -19.62 11.43
N ARG A 97 -20.15 -20.57 11.80
CA ARG A 97 -20.37 -22.00 11.50
C ARG A 97 -20.85 -22.71 12.77
N VAL A 98 -22.02 -22.30 13.24
CA VAL A 98 -22.86 -23.16 14.09
C VAL A 98 -23.27 -24.31 13.18
N GLY A 99 -22.82 -25.51 13.53
CA GLY A 99 -23.26 -26.71 12.85
C GLY A 99 -24.78 -26.81 12.95
N GLU A 100 -25.44 -26.90 11.81
CA GLU A 100 -26.66 -27.70 11.69
C GLU A 100 -26.33 -28.84 10.75
N THR A 101 -25.82 -29.90 11.36
CA THR A 101 -25.88 -31.26 10.87
C THR A 101 -27.31 -31.78 11.08
N TYR A 102 -28.23 -31.49 10.16
CA TYR A 102 -29.45 -32.28 9.96
C TYR A 102 -29.79 -32.28 8.46
#